data_AF-A0A9K3L614-F1
#
_entry.id   AF-A0A9K3L614-F1
#
_cell.length_a   1.000
_cell.length_b   1.000
_cell.length_c   1.000
_cell.angle_alpha   90.00
_cell.angle_beta   90.00
_cell.angle_gamma   90.00
#
_symmetry.space_group_name_H-M   'P 1'
#
loop_
_entity.id
_entity.type
_entity.pdbx_description
1 polymer ?
#
loop_
_entity_poly.entity_id
_entity_poly.type
_entity_poly.pdbx_seq_one_letter_code
_entity_poly.pdbx_strand_id
1 'polypeptide(L)'
;MQKLAGDHGIAISKSEQKKITGWVWEPKGLLQVARERGLIDHNNHHLYSANPKKNPDGTLNDEKSLRSIVGQCTDFQNELTHLQVMANELKVQVMFTPKFHAEMAGEGIEYSWGFAKGSYRRKPLQKKRKRSDFEDLVDECTNVETELTKARIRKFSARARAYLCTYHYLATAEPTAAAIQDNDQEKKQKVPMMDEIERLMKKFKTHRCAFDFDRGFAWFFESNESYRKKGAVNHTEARERATRETHAIKQCLVLW
;
A
#
# COMPACT_ATOMS: atom_id res chain seq x y z
N MET A 1 -29.51 -11.16 2.50
CA MET A 1 -29.07 -11.46 1.12
C MET A 1 -29.66 -12.77 0.61
N GLN A 2 -29.35 -13.94 1.19
CA GLN A 2 -29.92 -15.22 0.71
C GLN A 2 -31.44 -15.34 0.88
N LYS A 3 -32.01 -14.91 2.03
CA LYS A 3 -33.47 -14.83 2.23
C LYS A 3 -34.15 -13.94 1.18
N LEU A 4 -33.66 -12.71 1.02
CA LEU A 4 -34.19 -11.75 0.04
C LEU A 4 -34.11 -12.27 -1.41
N ALA A 5 -33.04 -12.99 -1.77
CA ALA A 5 -32.91 -13.60 -3.10
C ALA A 5 -33.94 -14.74 -3.31
N GLY A 6 -34.19 -15.54 -2.28
CA GLY A 6 -35.27 -16.53 -2.28
C GLY A 6 -36.65 -15.90 -2.43
N ASP A 7 -36.91 -14.81 -1.70
CA ASP A 7 -38.19 -14.09 -1.74
C ASP A 7 -38.49 -13.47 -3.13
N HIS A 8 -37.44 -13.21 -3.93
CA HIS A 8 -37.55 -12.68 -5.30
C HIS A 8 -37.38 -13.76 -6.38
N GLY A 9 -37.43 -15.04 -6.03
CA GLY A 9 -37.35 -16.15 -6.98
C GLY A 9 -35.99 -16.28 -7.68
N ILE A 10 -34.93 -15.70 -7.12
CA ILE A 10 -33.58 -15.76 -7.66
C ILE A 10 -32.92 -17.04 -7.15
N ALA A 11 -32.49 -17.90 -8.08
CA ALA A 11 -31.84 -19.17 -7.76
C ALA A 11 -30.61 -18.95 -6.86
N ILE A 12 -30.61 -19.57 -5.67
CA ILE A 12 -29.56 -19.42 -4.65
C ILE A 12 -28.40 -20.40 -4.91
N SER A 13 -28.64 -21.44 -5.71
CA SER A 13 -27.64 -22.39 -6.16
C SER A 13 -27.70 -22.54 -7.68
N LYS A 14 -26.53 -22.69 -8.29
CA LYS A 14 -26.39 -22.97 -9.71
C LYS A 14 -25.57 -24.25 -9.84
N SER A 15 -26.16 -25.25 -10.50
CA SER A 15 -25.43 -26.42 -10.97
C SER A 15 -24.57 -25.98 -12.15
N GLU A 16 -23.25 -25.99 -11.97
CA GLU A 16 -22.31 -25.76 -13.06
C GLU A 16 -21.62 -27.09 -13.40
N GLN A 17 -21.59 -27.43 -14.69
CA GLN A 17 -20.76 -28.54 -15.14
C GLN A 17 -19.31 -28.23 -14.82
N LYS A 18 -18.61 -29.16 -14.17
CA LYS A 18 -17.18 -29.04 -13.90
C LYS A 18 -16.46 -28.88 -15.24
N LYS A 19 -15.92 -27.69 -15.49
CA LYS A 19 -15.14 -27.40 -16.71
C LYS A 19 -13.95 -28.37 -16.75
N ILE A 20 -13.96 -29.30 -17.69
CA ILE A 20 -12.80 -30.14 -18.00
C ILE A 20 -11.92 -29.29 -18.92
N THR A 21 -11.01 -28.51 -18.35
CA THR A 21 -10.02 -27.77 -19.13
C THR A 21 -9.02 -28.74 -19.76
N GLY A 22 -8.74 -28.56 -21.05
CA GLY A 22 -7.71 -29.31 -21.78
C GLY A 22 -6.31 -29.06 -21.21
N TRP A 23 -5.42 -30.02 -21.41
CA TRP A 23 -4.16 -30.17 -20.65
C TRP A 23 -2.95 -29.43 -21.21
N VAL A 24 -3.00 -28.95 -22.46
CA VAL A 24 -1.84 -28.34 -23.09
C VAL A 24 -1.86 -26.83 -22.82
N TRP A 25 -0.76 -26.31 -22.26
CA TRP A 25 -0.53 -24.89 -21.94
C TRP A 25 -1.16 -24.33 -20.66
N GLU A 26 -1.90 -25.14 -19.90
CA GLU A 26 -2.42 -24.72 -18.60
C GLU A 26 -1.39 -25.00 -17.48
N PRO A 27 -1.27 -24.12 -16.47
CA PRO A 27 -0.37 -24.35 -15.35
C PRO A 27 -0.83 -25.55 -14.52
N LYS A 28 0.08 -26.50 -14.31
CA LYS A 28 -0.18 -27.71 -13.51
C LYS A 28 -0.28 -27.36 -12.04
N GLY A 29 -1.22 -27.99 -11.34
CA GLY A 29 -1.33 -27.88 -9.88
C GLY A 29 -0.24 -28.68 -9.16
N LEU A 30 0.09 -28.30 -7.92
CA LEU A 30 1.12 -28.98 -7.11
C LEU A 30 0.88 -30.49 -6.98
N LEU A 31 -0.38 -30.91 -6.79
CA LEU A 31 -0.74 -32.33 -6.67
C LEU A 31 -0.39 -33.11 -7.94
N GLN A 32 -0.66 -32.52 -9.10
CA GLN A 32 -0.36 -33.14 -10.39
C GLN A 32 1.14 -33.22 -10.62
N VAL A 33 1.88 -32.14 -10.36
CA VAL A 33 3.34 -32.11 -10.48
C VAL A 33 3.97 -33.18 -9.60
N ALA A 34 3.55 -33.26 -8.33
CA ALA A 34 4.04 -34.26 -7.40
C ALA A 34 3.72 -35.69 -7.86
N ARG A 35 2.52 -35.92 -8.40
CA ARG A 35 2.08 -37.22 -8.92
C ARG A 35 2.91 -37.65 -10.13
N GLU A 36 3.01 -36.80 -11.16
CA GLU A 36 3.73 -37.10 -12.40
C GLU A 36 5.22 -37.36 -12.15
N ARG A 37 5.79 -36.72 -11.12
CA ARG A 37 7.18 -36.91 -10.70
C ARG A 37 7.40 -38.09 -9.75
N GLY A 38 6.34 -38.82 -9.38
CA GLY A 38 6.44 -39.96 -8.47
C GLY A 38 6.79 -39.59 -7.02
N LEU A 39 6.55 -38.33 -6.62
CA LEU A 39 6.83 -37.83 -5.27
C LEU A 39 5.73 -38.19 -4.25
N ILE A 40 4.58 -38.64 -4.73
CA ILE A 40 3.43 -39.02 -3.89
C ILE A 40 2.82 -40.33 -4.35
N ASP A 41 2.19 -41.03 -3.40
CA ASP A 41 1.43 -42.24 -3.69
C ASP A 41 0.15 -41.90 -4.48
N HIS A 42 0.02 -42.53 -5.64
CA HIS A 42 -1.10 -42.36 -6.55
C HIS A 42 -2.43 -42.81 -5.96
N ASN A 43 -2.39 -43.88 -5.16
CA ASN A 43 -3.58 -44.48 -4.56
C ASN A 43 -4.05 -43.70 -3.33
N ASN A 44 -3.14 -42.98 -2.68
CA ASN A 44 -3.37 -42.26 -1.44
C ASN A 44 -3.26 -40.73 -1.58
N HIS A 45 -3.52 -40.20 -2.78
CA HIS A 45 -3.42 -38.76 -3.06
C HIS A 45 -4.28 -37.87 -2.14
N HIS A 46 -5.37 -38.39 -1.59
CA HIS A 46 -6.28 -37.70 -0.67
C HIS A 46 -5.64 -37.41 0.71
N LEU A 47 -4.55 -38.09 1.06
CA LEU A 47 -3.83 -37.87 2.32
C LEU A 47 -2.99 -36.58 2.28
N TYR A 48 -2.61 -36.14 1.08
CA TYR A 48 -1.77 -34.96 0.87
C TYR A 48 -2.60 -33.67 0.86
N SER A 49 -2.02 -32.59 1.36
CA SER A 49 -2.63 -31.25 1.35
C SER A 49 -1.65 -30.19 0.87
N ALA A 50 -2.18 -29.07 0.39
CA ALA A 50 -1.35 -27.96 -0.11
C ALA A 50 -0.42 -27.38 0.96
N ASN A 51 -0.87 -27.34 2.22
CA ASN A 51 -0.10 -26.88 3.38
C ASN A 51 0.07 -28.04 4.38
N PRO A 52 1.04 -27.95 5.30
CA PRO A 52 1.23 -28.95 6.35
C PRO A 52 0.00 -29.04 7.25
N LYS A 53 -0.39 -30.27 7.59
CA LYS A 53 -1.42 -30.53 8.61
C LYS A 53 -0.76 -30.64 9.98
N LYS A 54 -1.46 -30.21 11.03
CA LYS A 54 -1.03 -30.48 12.40
C LYS A 54 -1.31 -31.93 12.75
N ASN A 55 -0.31 -32.59 13.31
CA ASN A 55 -0.45 -33.88 13.96
C ASN A 55 -1.14 -33.69 15.34
N PRO A 56 -1.64 -34.77 15.96
CA PRO A 56 -2.26 -34.73 17.30
C PRO A 56 -1.34 -34.20 18.40
N ASP A 57 -0.02 -34.32 18.23
CA ASP A 57 1.03 -33.81 19.11
C ASP A 57 1.33 -32.31 18.91
N GLY A 58 0.65 -31.65 17.97
CA GLY A 58 0.86 -30.24 17.63
C GLY A 58 2.02 -29.97 16.66
N THR A 59 2.76 -30.99 16.22
CA THR A 59 3.82 -30.85 15.20
C THR A 59 3.22 -30.69 13.80
N LEU A 60 3.91 -29.99 12.91
CA LEU A 60 3.51 -29.86 11.51
C LEU A 60 4.03 -31.07 10.71
N ASN A 61 3.12 -31.75 10.02
CA ASN A 61 3.47 -32.85 9.12
C ASN A 61 3.82 -32.31 7.73
N ASP A 62 5.12 -32.08 7.52
CA ASP A 62 5.64 -31.61 6.25
C ASP A 62 5.71 -32.71 5.18
N GLU A 63 5.75 -33.99 5.59
CA GLU A 63 5.81 -35.14 4.66
C GLU A 63 4.55 -35.29 3.81
N LYS A 64 3.40 -34.82 4.31
CA LYS A 64 2.12 -34.82 3.57
C LYS A 64 1.78 -33.45 2.96
N SER A 65 2.70 -32.49 3.05
CA SER A 65 2.54 -31.14 2.49
C SER A 65 3.09 -31.09 1.07
N LEU A 66 2.21 -30.89 0.08
CA LEU A 66 2.62 -30.76 -1.32
C LEU A 66 3.60 -29.62 -1.55
N ARG A 67 3.47 -28.51 -0.82
CA ARG A 67 4.43 -27.40 -0.88
C ARG A 67 5.80 -27.78 -0.37
N SER A 68 5.89 -28.57 0.69
CA SER A 68 7.17 -29.03 1.23
C SER A 68 7.82 -30.01 0.26
N ILE A 69 7.08 -31.02 -0.20
CA ILE A 69 7.57 -32.06 -1.12
C ILE A 69 8.08 -31.44 -2.42
N VAL A 70 7.25 -30.61 -3.09
CA VAL A 70 7.64 -29.98 -4.36
C VAL A 70 8.72 -28.91 -4.13
N GLY A 71 8.66 -28.17 -3.03
CA GLY A 71 9.67 -27.17 -2.68
C GLY A 71 11.05 -27.73 -2.35
N GLN A 72 11.17 -29.03 -2.08
CA GLN A 72 12.45 -29.72 -1.91
C GLN A 72 13.07 -30.18 -3.23
N CYS A 73 12.34 -30.11 -4.34
CA CYS A 73 12.86 -30.50 -5.65
C CYS A 73 13.91 -29.49 -6.12
N THR A 74 15.00 -30.00 -6.73
CA THR A 74 16.17 -29.21 -7.08
C THR A 74 15.88 -28.11 -8.09
N ASP A 75 14.94 -28.34 -9.01
CA ASP A 75 14.49 -27.32 -9.96
C ASP A 75 13.71 -26.21 -9.24
N PHE A 76 12.77 -26.54 -8.34
CA PHE A 76 12.07 -25.52 -7.56
C PHE A 76 12.97 -24.73 -6.60
N GLN A 77 14.04 -25.33 -6.08
CA GLN A 77 14.98 -24.66 -5.18
C GLN A 77 15.97 -23.77 -5.91
N ASN A 78 16.50 -24.23 -7.05
CA ASN A 78 17.63 -23.60 -7.72
C ASN A 78 17.23 -22.77 -8.94
N GLU A 79 16.06 -23.03 -9.53
CA GLU A 79 15.60 -22.29 -10.69
C GLU A 79 15.16 -20.89 -10.27
N LEU A 80 15.77 -19.89 -10.91
CA LEU A 80 15.36 -18.51 -10.73
C LEU A 80 13.98 -18.31 -11.34
N THR A 81 13.10 -17.65 -10.59
CA THR A 81 11.84 -17.18 -11.16
C THR A 81 12.13 -16.22 -12.31
N HIS A 82 11.23 -16.17 -13.29
CA HIS A 82 11.39 -15.27 -14.44
C HIS A 82 11.61 -13.80 -14.00
N LEU A 83 10.94 -13.36 -12.92
CA LEU A 83 11.13 -12.03 -12.34
C LEU A 83 12.56 -11.82 -11.81
N GLN A 84 13.15 -12.83 -11.15
CA GLN A 84 14.53 -12.78 -10.66
C GLN A 84 15.55 -12.76 -11.80
N VAL A 85 15.31 -13.52 -12.88
CA VAL A 85 16.15 -13.48 -14.09
C VAL A 85 16.16 -12.07 -14.66
N MET A 86 14.98 -11.48 -14.90
CA MET A 86 14.85 -10.11 -15.41
C MET A 86 15.49 -9.08 -14.47
N ALA A 87 15.33 -9.24 -13.15
CA ALA A 87 15.96 -8.36 -12.17
C ALA A 87 17.49 -8.44 -12.21
N ASN A 88 18.05 -9.64 -12.38
CA ASN A 88 19.50 -9.87 -12.49
C ASN A 88 20.09 -9.30 -13.79
N GLU A 89 19.33 -9.35 -14.89
CA GLU A 89 19.71 -8.73 -16.16
C GLU A 89 19.74 -7.20 -16.03
N LEU A 90 18.72 -6.63 -15.39
CA LEU A 90 18.62 -5.19 -15.14
C LEU A 90 19.51 -4.68 -13.99
N LYS A 91 20.19 -5.58 -13.26
CA LYS A 91 20.99 -5.26 -12.06
C LYS A 91 20.18 -4.51 -10.99
N VAL A 92 18.91 -4.88 -10.83
CA VAL A 92 18.00 -4.30 -9.83
C VAL A 92 17.68 -5.30 -8.73
N GLN A 93 17.46 -4.81 -7.51
CA GLN A 93 16.97 -5.61 -6.41
C GLN A 93 15.45 -5.54 -6.33
N VAL A 94 14.80 -6.71 -6.24
CA VAL A 94 13.35 -6.81 -6.03
C VAL A 94 13.07 -6.99 -4.54
N MET A 95 12.38 -6.03 -3.95
CA MET A 95 11.89 -6.11 -2.57
C MET A 95 10.41 -6.47 -2.58
N PHE A 96 10.04 -7.51 -1.85
CA PHE A 96 8.65 -7.91 -1.69
C PHE A 96 8.04 -7.27 -0.46
N THR A 97 6.87 -6.66 -0.62
CA THR A 97 6.05 -6.21 0.50
C THR A 97 4.97 -7.26 0.82
N PRO A 98 4.64 -7.49 2.10
CA PRO A 98 3.59 -8.41 2.50
C PRO A 98 2.25 -8.12 1.80
N LYS A 99 1.49 -9.18 1.51
CA LYS A 99 0.15 -9.05 0.93
C LYS A 99 -0.81 -8.36 1.91
N PHE A 100 -1.69 -7.51 1.39
CA PHE A 100 -2.71 -6.76 2.15
C PHE A 100 -2.18 -5.62 3.04
N HIS A 101 -0.91 -5.25 2.90
CA HIS A 101 -0.29 -4.13 3.64
C HIS A 101 0.07 -2.97 2.71
N ALA A 102 -0.96 -2.30 2.20
CA ALA A 102 -0.81 -1.20 1.24
C ALA A 102 -0.06 0.01 1.83
N GLU A 103 -0.13 0.20 3.15
CA GLU A 103 0.51 1.29 3.88
C GLU A 103 2.05 1.28 3.81
N MET A 104 2.65 0.14 3.49
CA MET A 104 4.11 -0.03 3.35
C MET A 104 4.55 -0.34 1.91
N ALA A 105 3.61 -0.38 0.96
CA ALA A 105 3.89 -0.74 -0.43
C ALA A 105 4.79 0.29 -1.13
N GLY A 106 5.80 -0.18 -1.87
CA GLY A 106 6.57 0.60 -2.84
C GLY A 106 7.11 1.93 -2.33
N GLU A 107 7.62 1.96 -1.09
CA GLU A 107 8.07 3.18 -0.41
C GLU A 107 7.03 4.32 -0.39
N GLY A 108 5.75 3.96 -0.23
CA GLY A 108 4.66 4.92 -0.16
C GLY A 108 4.03 5.27 -1.51
N ILE A 109 4.13 4.38 -2.51
CA ILE A 109 3.45 4.55 -3.81
C ILE A 109 1.93 4.69 -3.65
N GLU A 110 1.33 3.94 -2.73
CA GLU A 110 -0.11 4.00 -2.45
C GLU A 110 -0.55 5.38 -1.93
N TYR A 111 0.30 6.05 -1.16
CA TYR A 111 0.04 7.43 -0.73
C TYR A 111 0.10 8.41 -1.90
N SER A 112 1.05 8.21 -2.82
CA SER A 112 1.17 9.00 -4.04
C SER A 112 -0.07 8.86 -4.91
N TRP A 113 -0.56 7.63 -5.11
CA TRP A 113 -1.81 7.35 -5.81
C TRP A 113 -3.02 7.91 -5.08
N GLY A 114 -3.10 7.76 -3.76
CA GLY A 114 -4.19 8.32 -2.94
C GLY A 114 -4.28 9.84 -3.11
N PHE A 115 -3.13 10.52 -3.08
CA PHE A 115 -3.03 11.95 -3.28
C PHE A 115 -3.42 12.37 -4.71
N ALA A 116 -2.82 11.76 -5.73
CA ALA A 116 -3.08 12.08 -7.13
C ALA A 116 -4.56 11.84 -7.51
N LYS A 117 -5.15 10.72 -7.04
CA LYS A 117 -6.59 10.46 -7.19
C LYS A 117 -7.44 11.53 -6.50
N GLY A 118 -7.03 12.00 -5.33
CA GLY A 118 -7.68 13.11 -4.63
C GLY A 118 -7.65 14.41 -5.44
N SER A 119 -6.50 14.75 -6.04
CA SER A 119 -6.39 15.89 -6.96
C SER A 119 -7.30 15.72 -8.17
N TYR A 120 -7.21 14.58 -8.85
CA TYR A 120 -8.04 14.25 -10.01
C TYR A 120 -9.54 14.34 -9.69
N ARG A 121 -10.00 13.80 -8.56
CA ARG A 121 -11.42 13.82 -8.16
C ARG A 121 -11.98 15.23 -8.02
N ARG A 122 -11.18 16.19 -7.55
CA ARG A 122 -11.58 17.62 -7.40
C ARG A 122 -11.69 18.38 -8.72
N LYS A 123 -11.09 17.86 -9.81
CA LYS A 123 -11.14 18.53 -11.11
C LYS A 123 -12.57 18.49 -11.69
N PRO A 124 -13.00 19.55 -12.40
CA PRO A 124 -14.35 19.62 -12.99
C PRO A 124 -14.63 18.45 -13.95
N LEU A 125 -15.88 18.00 -14.02
CA LEU A 125 -16.29 16.90 -14.91
C LEU A 125 -16.06 17.22 -16.39
N GLN A 126 -16.10 18.50 -16.78
CA GLN A 126 -15.83 18.91 -18.17
C GLN A 126 -14.42 18.50 -18.62
N LYS A 127 -13.44 18.51 -17.70
CA LYS A 127 -12.05 18.14 -17.96
C LYS A 127 -11.81 16.61 -17.97
N LYS A 128 -12.87 15.80 -17.89
CA LYS A 128 -12.80 14.32 -17.78
C LYS A 128 -13.57 13.61 -18.89
N ARG A 129 -14.10 14.35 -19.86
CA ARG A 129 -15.08 13.79 -20.83
C ARG A 129 -14.42 13.03 -21.96
N LYS A 130 -13.32 13.55 -22.50
CA LYS A 130 -12.60 12.91 -23.60
C LYS A 130 -11.40 12.14 -23.08
N ARG A 131 -10.92 11.20 -23.87
CA ARG A 131 -9.72 10.42 -23.57
C ARG A 131 -8.46 11.30 -23.47
N SER A 132 -8.26 12.24 -24.39
CA SER A 132 -7.13 13.19 -24.35
C SER A 132 -7.15 14.00 -23.06
N ASP A 133 -8.32 14.55 -22.71
CA ASP A 133 -8.48 15.34 -21.49
C ASP A 133 -8.18 14.51 -20.24
N PHE A 134 -8.53 13.21 -20.26
CA PHE A 134 -8.19 12.29 -19.17
C PHE A 134 -6.68 12.08 -19.05
N GLU A 135 -5.99 11.81 -20.16
CA GLU A 135 -4.53 11.61 -20.19
C GLU A 135 -3.81 12.87 -19.68
N ASP A 136 -4.15 14.05 -20.21
CA ASP A 136 -3.60 15.34 -19.77
C ASP A 136 -3.84 15.60 -18.27
N LEU A 137 -5.02 15.24 -17.77
CA LEU A 137 -5.38 15.45 -16.37
C LEU A 137 -4.66 14.47 -15.43
N VAL A 138 -4.38 13.26 -15.87
CA VAL A 138 -3.56 12.29 -15.12
C VAL A 138 -2.12 12.79 -15.03
N ASP A 139 -1.58 13.30 -16.13
CA ASP A 139 -0.23 13.91 -16.14
C ASP A 139 -0.16 15.13 -15.22
N GLU A 140 -1.18 16.01 -15.25
CA GLU A 140 -1.28 17.13 -14.32
C GLU A 140 -1.30 16.67 -12.86
N CYS A 141 -2.14 15.68 -12.52
CA CYS A 141 -2.32 15.21 -11.14
C CYS A 141 -1.15 14.38 -10.60
N THR A 142 -0.30 13.86 -11.48
CA THR A 142 0.90 13.07 -11.11
C THR A 142 2.20 13.84 -11.33
N ASN A 143 2.11 15.09 -11.77
CA ASN A 143 3.26 15.94 -12.06
C ASN A 143 4.18 16.10 -10.84
N VAL A 144 5.47 15.80 -11.02
CA VAL A 144 6.48 15.75 -9.94
C VAL A 144 6.96 17.12 -9.47
N GLU A 145 6.61 18.20 -10.16
CA GLU A 145 7.01 19.56 -9.79
C GLU A 145 5.91 20.28 -9.01
N THR A 146 4.64 20.04 -9.36
CA THR A 146 3.48 20.73 -8.79
C THR A 146 2.71 19.86 -7.79
N GLU A 147 2.47 18.58 -8.12
CA GLU A 147 1.60 17.69 -7.35
C GLU A 147 2.43 16.64 -6.58
N LEU A 148 3.10 15.70 -7.23
CA LEU A 148 3.93 14.72 -6.56
C LEU A 148 5.35 15.24 -6.32
N THR A 149 5.45 16.38 -5.63
CA THR A 149 6.74 17.04 -5.37
C THR A 149 7.70 16.15 -4.60
N LYS A 150 9.01 16.32 -4.83
CA LYS A 150 10.06 15.58 -4.08
C LYS A 150 9.86 15.67 -2.56
N ALA A 151 9.44 16.83 -2.06
CA ALA A 151 9.14 17.01 -0.64
C ALA A 151 7.96 16.14 -0.18
N ARG A 152 6.90 16.04 -1.00
CA ARG A 152 5.71 15.23 -0.72
C ARG A 152 6.01 13.73 -0.79
N ILE A 153 6.71 13.28 -1.83
CA ILE A 153 7.16 11.88 -1.99
C ILE A 153 8.02 11.46 -0.80
N ARG A 154 8.97 12.29 -0.36
CA ARG A 154 9.81 12.00 0.82
C ARG A 154 8.97 11.79 2.09
N LYS A 155 7.88 12.54 2.27
CA LYS A 155 6.96 12.36 3.40
C LYS A 155 6.17 11.05 3.30
N PHE A 156 5.70 10.69 2.11
CA PHE A 156 5.04 9.39 1.88
C PHE A 156 5.96 8.21 2.16
N SER A 157 7.20 8.30 1.66
CA SER A 157 8.25 7.31 1.89
C SER A 157 8.64 7.21 3.37
N ALA A 158 8.74 8.35 4.08
CA ALA A 158 8.95 8.34 5.53
C ALA A 158 7.79 7.66 6.28
N ARG A 159 6.54 7.89 5.86
CA ARG A 159 5.37 7.24 6.46
C ARG A 159 5.37 5.72 6.23
N ALA A 160 5.63 5.27 5.00
CA ALA A 160 5.72 3.84 4.68
C ALA A 160 6.84 3.15 5.49
N ARG A 161 8.01 3.80 5.62
CA ARG A 161 9.11 3.30 6.47
C ARG A 161 8.72 3.21 7.94
N ALA A 162 7.95 4.15 8.47
CA ALA A 162 7.48 4.07 9.86
C ALA A 162 6.59 2.82 10.09
N TYR A 163 5.74 2.46 9.13
CA TYR A 163 5.00 1.19 9.18
C TYR A 163 5.93 -0.01 9.10
N LEU A 164 6.90 -0.03 8.19
CA LEU A 164 7.89 -1.11 8.09
C LEU A 164 8.63 -1.32 9.41
N CYS A 165 9.12 -0.25 10.05
CA CYS A 165 9.76 -0.32 11.36
C CYS A 165 8.81 -0.82 12.45
N THR A 166 7.53 -0.45 12.38
CA THR A 166 6.51 -0.91 13.34
C THR A 166 6.28 -2.41 13.23
N TYR A 167 6.13 -2.93 12.00
CA TYR A 167 6.00 -4.36 11.76
C TYR A 167 7.26 -5.12 12.17
N HIS A 168 8.45 -4.56 11.87
CA HIS A 168 9.71 -5.15 12.31
C HIS A 168 9.77 -5.24 13.84
N TYR A 169 9.46 -4.15 14.54
CA TYR A 169 9.40 -4.12 16.00
C TYR A 169 8.43 -5.14 16.57
N LEU A 170 7.22 -5.25 16.00
CA LEU A 170 6.22 -6.23 16.41
C LEU A 170 6.66 -7.67 16.14
N ALA A 171 7.45 -7.90 15.10
CA ALA A 171 8.01 -9.22 14.80
C ALA A 171 9.17 -9.60 15.72
N THR A 172 10.00 -8.63 16.13
CA THR A 172 11.16 -8.84 17.01
C THR A 172 10.82 -8.78 18.49
N ALA A 173 9.74 -8.10 18.86
CA ALA A 173 9.22 -8.11 20.21
C ALA A 173 8.61 -9.49 20.45
N GLU A 174 9.40 -10.40 21.01
CA GLU A 174 8.86 -11.63 21.62
C GLU A 174 7.72 -11.26 22.59
N PRO A 175 6.70 -12.12 22.74
CA PRO A 175 5.60 -11.84 23.65
C PRO A 175 6.17 -11.60 25.05
N THR A 176 6.14 -10.36 25.50
CA THR A 176 6.50 -10.00 26.88
C THR A 176 5.76 -10.95 27.81
N ALA A 177 6.52 -11.61 28.69
CA ALA A 177 6.15 -12.68 29.60
C ALA A 177 5.09 -12.31 30.67
N ALA A 178 4.22 -11.35 30.40
CA ALA A 178 3.12 -10.91 31.27
C ALA A 178 1.76 -11.56 30.92
N ALA A 179 1.71 -12.51 29.98
CA ALA A 179 0.51 -13.27 29.63
C ALA A 179 0.62 -14.77 29.96
N ILE A 180 1.46 -15.13 30.95
CA ILE A 180 1.38 -16.45 31.59
C ILE A 180 0.39 -16.32 32.75
N GLN A 181 -0.89 -16.28 32.40
CA GLN A 181 -1.94 -16.93 33.17
C GLN A 181 -3.18 -17.01 32.28
N ASP A 182 -3.51 -18.27 32.00
CA ASP A 182 -4.79 -18.81 31.61
C ASP A 182 -5.12 -19.07 30.12
N ASN A 183 -5.23 -20.37 29.85
CA ASN A 183 -5.98 -21.11 28.83
C ASN A 183 -5.61 -21.04 27.34
N ASP A 184 -5.09 -22.19 26.87
CA ASP A 184 -5.51 -22.97 25.69
C ASP A 184 -6.55 -22.34 24.76
N GLN A 185 -6.16 -21.31 24.02
CA GLN A 185 -6.72 -21.00 22.72
C GLN A 185 -5.59 -20.61 21.78
N GLU A 186 -5.54 -21.32 20.64
CA GLU A 186 -4.79 -21.00 19.42
C GLU A 186 -3.75 -19.88 19.55
N LYS A 187 -2.45 -20.22 19.48
CA LYS A 187 -1.43 -19.29 18.97
C LYS A 187 -1.70 -18.99 17.48
N LYS A 188 -2.87 -18.44 17.13
CA LYS A 188 -2.97 -17.49 16.04
C LYS A 188 -2.10 -16.34 16.52
N GLN A 189 -1.01 -16.07 15.81
CA GLN A 189 -0.28 -14.82 15.95
C GLN A 189 -1.34 -13.72 15.95
N LYS A 190 -1.60 -13.10 17.10
CA LYS A 190 -2.67 -12.12 17.24
C LYS A 190 -2.25 -11.00 16.32
N VAL A 191 -2.88 -10.92 15.14
CA VAL A 191 -2.58 -9.87 14.18
C VAL A 191 -2.84 -8.57 14.96
N PRO A 192 -1.81 -7.75 15.19
CA PRO A 192 -1.98 -6.57 16.02
C PRO A 192 -3.07 -5.72 15.37
N MET A 193 -4.04 -5.31 16.19
CA MET A 193 -5.18 -4.54 15.70
C MET A 193 -4.65 -3.26 15.05
N MET A 194 -5.26 -2.80 13.94
CA MET A 194 -4.75 -1.64 13.21
C MET A 194 -4.52 -0.42 14.10
N ASP A 195 -5.36 -0.21 15.11
CA ASP A 195 -5.22 0.87 16.09
C ASP A 195 -3.92 0.78 16.91
N GLU A 196 -3.48 -0.44 17.24
CA GLU A 196 -2.23 -0.69 17.95
C GLU A 196 -1.02 -0.44 17.04
N ILE A 197 -1.11 -0.86 15.78
CA ILE A 197 -0.10 -0.58 14.74
C ILE A 197 0.01 0.94 14.56
N GLU A 198 -1.09 1.67 14.45
CA GLU A 198 -1.08 3.13 14.35
C GLU A 198 -0.50 3.80 15.60
N ARG A 199 -0.80 3.27 16.80
CA ARG A 199 -0.25 3.78 18.06
C ARG A 199 1.27 3.59 18.11
N LEU A 200 1.77 2.43 17.69
CA LEU A 200 3.20 2.12 17.67
C LEU A 200 3.94 2.85 16.55
N MET A 201 3.32 2.98 15.38
CA MET A 201 3.85 3.76 14.25
C MET A 201 4.10 5.22 14.62
N LYS A 202 3.27 5.81 15.50
CA LYS A 202 3.54 7.14 16.07
C LYS A 202 4.85 7.23 16.86
N LYS A 203 5.35 6.13 17.43
CA LYS A 203 6.66 6.10 18.13
C LYS A 203 7.83 6.13 17.16
N PHE A 204 7.68 5.54 15.97
CA PHE A 204 8.66 5.60 14.89
C PHE A 204 8.61 6.92 14.10
N LYS A 205 7.75 7.86 14.52
CA LYS A 205 7.77 9.22 14.02
C LYS A 205 9.02 9.92 14.56
N THR A 206 10.06 10.02 13.74
CA THR A 206 11.22 10.87 14.02
C THR A 206 10.76 12.30 14.29
N HIS A 207 11.32 12.94 15.32
CA HIS A 207 10.88 14.22 15.87
C HIS A 207 10.61 15.30 14.80
N ARG A 208 9.34 15.74 14.80
CA ARG A 208 8.73 16.96 14.24
C ARG A 208 9.63 17.81 13.33
N CYS A 209 9.48 17.63 12.02
CA CYS A 209 9.68 18.72 11.08
C CYS A 209 8.61 19.81 11.36
N ALA A 210 8.98 21.09 11.29
CA ALA A 210 8.06 22.22 11.49
C ALA A 210 6.79 22.16 10.61
N PHE A 211 6.86 21.45 9.48
CA PHE A 211 5.70 21.17 8.60
C PHE A 211 4.68 20.18 9.17
N ASP A 212 4.99 19.45 10.24
CA ASP A 212 4.12 18.42 10.82
C ASP A 212 3.30 18.92 12.02
N PHE A 213 3.43 20.22 12.37
CA PHE A 213 2.62 20.84 13.44
C PHE A 213 1.18 21.14 13.01
N ASP A 214 0.90 21.23 11.71
CA ASP A 214 -0.45 21.47 11.21
C ASP A 214 -1.20 20.17 10.95
N ARG A 215 -2.22 19.91 11.78
CA ARG A 215 -3.18 18.80 11.66
C ARG A 215 -4.06 18.85 10.40
N GLY A 216 -3.69 19.60 9.36
CA GLY A 216 -4.40 19.73 8.09
C GLY A 216 -3.65 19.14 6.90
N PHE A 217 -2.96 18.01 7.06
CA PHE A 217 -1.94 17.53 6.11
C PHE A 217 -2.38 17.31 4.64
N ALA A 218 -3.67 17.13 4.35
CA ALA A 218 -4.21 17.09 2.98
C ALA A 218 -5.04 18.33 2.59
N TRP A 219 -5.51 19.11 3.57
CA TRP A 219 -6.45 20.24 3.36
C TRP A 219 -5.79 21.62 3.48
N PHE A 220 -4.66 21.73 4.18
CA PHE A 220 -4.08 23.02 4.57
C PHE A 220 -3.30 23.73 3.45
N PHE A 221 -2.83 23.00 2.44
CA PHE A 221 -2.16 23.65 1.29
C PHE A 221 -3.14 24.39 0.38
N GLU A 222 -4.42 24.02 0.37
CA GLU A 222 -5.42 24.59 -0.55
C GLU A 222 -6.04 25.90 -0.02
N SER A 223 -6.13 26.05 1.31
CA SER A 223 -6.57 27.31 1.92
C SER A 223 -5.52 28.41 1.72
N ASN A 224 -4.24 28.16 1.99
CA ASN A 224 -3.21 29.21 1.92
C ASN A 224 -2.91 29.72 0.50
N GLU A 225 -3.12 28.92 -0.55
CA GLU A 225 -2.91 29.39 -1.93
C GLU A 225 -4.07 30.27 -2.45
N SER A 226 -5.30 30.02 -1.99
CA SER A 226 -6.44 30.90 -2.24
C SER A 226 -6.35 32.22 -1.46
N TYR A 227 -5.75 32.23 -0.26
CA TYR A 227 -5.49 33.45 0.50
C TYR A 227 -4.33 34.27 -0.08
N ARG A 228 -3.26 33.63 -0.56
CA ARG A 228 -2.10 34.32 -1.17
C ARG A 228 -2.44 34.96 -2.53
N LYS A 229 -3.35 34.38 -3.32
CA LYS A 229 -3.84 34.98 -4.57
C LYS A 229 -4.83 36.14 -4.34
N LYS A 230 -5.58 36.15 -3.23
CA LYS A 230 -6.44 37.30 -2.85
C LYS A 230 -5.65 38.46 -2.22
N GLY A 231 -4.55 38.18 -1.51
CA GLY A 231 -3.70 39.23 -0.91
C GLY A 231 -2.70 39.88 -1.88
N ALA A 232 -2.41 39.26 -3.02
CA ALA A 232 -1.45 39.80 -4.00
C ALA A 232 -2.00 40.99 -4.81
N VAL A 233 -3.32 41.14 -4.90
CA VAL A 233 -3.97 42.27 -5.61
C VAL A 233 -3.87 43.57 -4.79
N ASN A 234 -3.81 43.49 -3.46
CA ASN A 234 -3.79 44.67 -2.58
C ASN A 234 -2.37 45.20 -2.28
N HIS A 235 -1.32 44.43 -2.62
CA HIS A 235 0.04 44.80 -2.27
C HIS A 235 0.71 45.74 -3.26
N THR A 236 0.16 45.87 -4.48
CA THR A 236 0.58 46.86 -5.49
C THR A 236 0.09 48.26 -5.13
N GLU A 237 -1.16 48.41 -4.67
CA GLU A 237 -1.72 49.70 -4.25
C GLU A 237 -1.07 50.22 -2.94
N ALA A 238 -0.73 49.33 -2.01
CA ALA A 238 -0.03 49.70 -0.78
C ALA A 238 1.42 50.20 -1.04
N ARG A 239 2.07 49.66 -2.08
CA ARG A 239 3.43 50.04 -2.46
C ARG A 239 3.46 51.39 -3.17
N GLU A 240 2.45 51.70 -3.98
CA GLU A 240 2.28 53.01 -4.62
C GLU A 240 1.91 54.11 -3.61
N ARG A 241 1.11 53.81 -2.58
CA ARG A 241 0.76 54.73 -1.49
C ARG A 241 1.98 55.06 -0.61
N ALA A 242 2.79 54.07 -0.27
CA ALA A 242 4.02 54.26 0.52
C ALA A 242 5.10 55.07 -0.24
N THR A 243 5.18 54.94 -1.57
CA THR A 243 6.06 55.80 -2.39
C THR A 243 5.57 57.25 -2.53
N ARG A 244 4.26 57.50 -2.45
CA ARG A 244 3.69 58.86 -2.45
C ARG A 244 3.87 59.56 -1.09
N GLU A 245 3.72 58.83 0.02
CA GLU A 245 3.95 59.38 1.37
C GLU A 245 5.43 59.67 1.63
N THR A 246 6.35 58.84 1.13
CA THR A 246 7.80 59.11 1.25
C THR A 246 8.30 60.27 0.37
N HIS A 247 7.60 60.60 -0.72
CA HIS A 247 7.87 61.81 -1.51
C HIS A 247 7.32 63.08 -0.86
N ALA A 248 6.15 63.02 -0.22
CA ALA A 248 5.58 64.15 0.51
C ALA A 248 6.39 64.53 1.76
N ILE A 249 6.96 63.56 2.47
CA ILE A 249 7.79 63.81 3.67
C ILE A 249 9.16 64.41 3.30
N LYS A 250 9.71 64.09 2.11
CA LYS A 250 10.98 64.68 1.65
C LYS A 250 10.87 66.11 1.12
N GLN A 251 9.67 66.58 0.75
CA GLN A 251 9.45 67.99 0.39
C GLN A 251 9.22 68.91 1.60
N CYS A 252 8.88 68.38 2.77
CA CYS A 252 8.69 69.18 3.99
C CYS A 252 9.97 69.39 4.84
N LEU A 253 11.13 68.86 4.44
CA LEU A 253 12.37 68.90 5.23
C LEU A 253 13.49 69.76 4.60
N VAL A 254 13.15 70.67 3.68
CA VAL A 254 14.10 71.63 3.06
C VAL A 254 13.71 73.09 3.33
N LEU A 255 12.75 73.34 4.23
CA LEU A 255 12.49 74.68 4.75
C LEU A 255 12.33 74.55 6.26
N TRP A 256 13.27 75.19 6.97
CA TRP A 256 13.58 75.18 8.43
C TRP A 256 14.71 74.24 8.83
#